data_AF-A0A8I3NNC0-F1
#
_entry.id   AF-A0A8I3NNC0-F1
#
_cell.length_a   1.000
_cell.length_b   1.000
_cell.length_c   1.000
_cell.angle_alpha   90.00
_cell.angle_beta   90.00
_cell.angle_gamma   90.00
#
_symmetry.space_group_name_H-M   'P 1'
#
loop_
_entity.id
_entity.type
_entity.pdbx_description
1 polymer ?
#
loop_
_entity_poly.entity_id
_entity_poly.type
_entity_poly.pdbx_seq_one_letter_code
_entity_poly.pdbx_strand_id
1 'polypeptide(L)'
;MYASQWFLTLFTAKFPLYMVFHIIDLLLCEGISVIFNVALGLLKTSKDDLLLTDFEGALKFFRVQLPKRYRSEENAKKLMELACSMKVE
;
A
#
# COMPACT_ATOMS: atom_id res chain seq x y z
N MET A 1 -12.25 -8.31 2.39
CA MET A 1 -11.23 -9.18 1.74
C MET A 1 -10.41 -8.33 0.77
N TYR A 2 -9.21 -7.88 1.15
CA TYR A 2 -8.35 -7.10 0.25
C TYR A 2 -6.87 -7.21 0.63
N ALA A 3 -6.58 -7.31 1.93
CA ALA A 3 -5.21 -7.25 2.44
C ALA A 3 -4.44 -8.58 2.43
N SER A 4 -5.10 -9.75 2.27
CA SER A 4 -4.41 -11.05 2.39
C SER A 4 -3.18 -11.16 1.48
N GLN A 5 -3.27 -10.67 0.23
CA GLN A 5 -2.11 -10.66 -0.67
C GLN A 5 -1.04 -9.65 -0.28
N TRP A 6 -1.40 -8.55 0.38
CA TRP A 6 -0.43 -7.54 0.82
C TRP A 6 0.56 -8.17 1.81
N PHE A 7 0.04 -8.93 2.79
CA PHE A 7 0.85 -9.61 3.79
C PHE A 7 1.52 -10.88 3.26
N LEU A 8 0.78 -11.76 2.57
CA LEU A 8 1.32 -13.05 2.11
C LEU A 8 2.36 -12.93 1.00
N THR A 9 2.29 -11.85 0.21
CA THR A 9 3.17 -11.66 -0.94
C THR A 9 4.05 -10.42 -0.82
N LEU A 10 4.03 -9.75 0.33
CA LEU A 10 4.79 -8.52 0.56
C LEU A 10 4.54 -7.49 -0.56
N PHE A 11 3.26 -7.32 -0.92
CA PHE A 11 2.76 -6.45 -2.00
C PHE A 11 3.17 -6.81 -3.45
N THR A 12 4.04 -7.81 -3.67
CA THR A 12 4.58 -8.19 -4.99
C THR A 12 3.50 -8.63 -5.99
N ALA A 13 2.38 -9.21 -5.55
CA ALA A 13 1.40 -9.81 -6.45
C ALA A 13 0.58 -8.79 -7.28
N LYS A 14 0.49 -7.54 -6.84
CA LYS A 14 -0.42 -6.54 -7.44
C LYS A 14 0.21 -5.17 -7.65
N PHE A 15 1.20 -4.78 -6.86
CA PHE A 15 1.77 -3.43 -6.90
C PHE A 15 2.95 -3.34 -7.90
N PRO A 16 3.22 -2.14 -8.45
CA PRO A 16 4.33 -1.94 -9.38
C PRO A 16 5.70 -2.24 -8.73
N LEU A 17 6.60 -2.87 -9.50
CA LEU A 17 7.90 -3.33 -9.00
C LEU A 17 8.72 -2.23 -8.32
N TYR A 18 8.73 -1.02 -8.88
CA TYR A 18 9.42 0.13 -8.29
C TYR A 18 9.00 0.38 -6.83
N MET A 19 7.69 0.38 -6.56
CA MET A 19 7.17 0.54 -5.20
C MET A 19 7.53 -0.66 -4.33
N VAL A 20 7.44 -1.88 -4.89
CA VAL A 20 7.75 -3.11 -4.17
C VAL A 20 9.21 -3.15 -3.73
N PHE A 21 10.15 -2.69 -4.56
CA PHE A 21 11.57 -2.63 -4.18
C PHE A 21 11.79 -1.76 -2.94
N HIS A 22 11.19 -0.57 -2.88
CA HIS A 22 11.25 0.28 -1.68
C HIS A 22 10.66 -0.40 -0.44
N ILE A 23 9.56 -1.14 -0.59
CA ILE A 23 8.96 -1.90 0.52
C ILE A 23 9.92 -2.98 1.01
N ILE A 24 10.61 -3.68 0.11
CA ILE A 24 11.58 -4.71 0.47
C ILE A 24 12.81 -4.09 1.14
N ASP A 25 13.31 -2.96 0.65
CA ASP A 25 14.42 -2.24 1.28
C ASP A 25 14.08 -1.86 2.73
N LEU A 26 12.89 -1.30 2.96
CA LEU A 26 12.42 -0.96 4.30
C LEU A 26 12.16 -2.21 5.15
N LEU A 27 11.58 -3.26 4.59
CA LEU A 27 11.34 -4.53 5.29
C LEU A 27 12.66 -5.15 5.80
N LEU A 28 13.72 -5.11 4.98
CA LEU A 28 15.03 -5.64 5.35
C LEU A 28 15.75 -4.74 6.37
N CYS A 29 15.47 -3.45 6.37
CA CYS A 29 16.08 -2.47 7.29
C CYS A 29 15.37 -2.42 8.67
N GLU A 30 14.04 -2.32 8.67
CA GLU A 30 13.21 -2.04 9.86
C GLU A 30 12.40 -3.26 10.33
N GLY A 31 12.30 -4.30 9.51
CA GLY A 31 11.56 -5.52 9.82
C GLY A 31 10.08 -5.49 9.41
N ILE A 32 9.34 -6.52 9.84
CA ILE A 32 8.00 -6.84 9.32
C ILE A 32 6.91 -5.82 9.65
N SER A 33 7.14 -4.95 10.64
CA SER A 33 6.23 -3.85 11.01
C SER A 33 5.95 -2.91 9.82
N VAL A 34 6.91 -2.76 8.90
CA VAL A 34 6.77 -1.97 7.67
C VAL A 34 5.57 -2.40 6.82
N ILE A 35 5.25 -3.69 6.79
CA ILE A 35 4.11 -4.20 6.01
C ILE A 35 2.80 -3.61 6.54
N PHE A 36 2.67 -3.42 7.85
CA PHE A 36 1.54 -2.74 8.46
C PHE A 36 1.56 -1.25 8.16
N ASN A 37 2.71 -0.59 8.27
CA ASN A 37 2.85 0.84 7.97
C ASN A 37 2.42 1.17 6.53
N VAL A 38 2.87 0.36 5.56
CA VAL A 38 2.51 0.53 4.14
C VAL A 38 1.02 0.25 3.93
N ALA A 39 0.47 -0.80 4.53
CA ALA A 39 -0.95 -1.11 4.43
C ALA A 39 -1.83 0.03 4.98
N LEU A 40 -1.47 0.60 6.13
CA LEU A 40 -2.17 1.73 6.71
C LEU A 40 -1.97 3.01 5.90
N GLY A 41 -0.77 3.25 5.36
CA GLY A 41 -0.50 4.36 4.45
C GLY A 41 -1.40 4.32 3.21
N LEU A 42 -1.53 3.15 2.58
CA LEU A 42 -2.44 2.95 1.43
C LEU A 42 -3.89 3.30 1.76
N LEU A 43 -4.38 2.84 2.91
CA LEU A 43 -5.74 3.12 3.37
C LEU A 43 -5.93 4.60 3.70
N LYS A 44 -4.94 5.23 4.35
CA LYS A 44 -4.98 6.65 4.71
C LYS A 44 -4.99 7.54 3.47
N THR A 45 -4.15 7.27 2.47
CA THR A 45 -4.10 8.02 1.21
C THR A 45 -5.34 7.82 0.34
N SER A 46 -6.04 6.70 0.51
CA SER A 46 -7.21 6.33 -0.31
C SER A 46 -8.54 6.50 0.43
N LYS A 47 -8.52 7.10 1.63
CA LYS A 47 -9.68 7.17 2.53
C LYS A 47 -10.90 7.79 1.84
N ASP A 48 -10.71 8.94 1.20
CA ASP A 48 -11.81 9.70 0.62
C ASP A 48 -12.42 8.98 -0.59
N ASP A 49 -11.58 8.33 -1.41
CA ASP A 49 -12.03 7.48 -2.53
C ASP A 49 -12.88 6.31 -2.01
N LEU A 50 -12.43 5.66 -0.93
CA LEU A 50 -13.10 4.49 -0.36
C LEU A 50 -14.42 4.84 0.34
N LEU A 51 -14.49 5.97 1.04
CA LEU A 51 -15.69 6.41 1.77
C LEU A 51 -16.89 6.70 0.85
N LEU A 52 -16.63 7.00 -0.43
CA LEU A 52 -17.65 7.26 -1.43
C LEU A 52 -18.12 6.00 -2.17
N THR A 53 -17.50 4.85 -1.91
CA THR A 53 -17.81 3.60 -2.59
C THR A 53 -18.69 2.67 -1.77
N ASP A 54 -19.54 1.91 -2.46
CA ASP A 54 -20.18 0.73 -1.89
C ASP A 54 -19.19 -0.45 -1.81
N PHE A 55 -19.68 -1.61 -1.35
CA PHE A 55 -18.84 -2.78 -1.17
C PHE A 55 -18.14 -3.25 -2.46
N GLU A 56 -18.87 -3.32 -3.58
CA GLU A 56 -18.31 -3.76 -4.86
C GLU A 56 -17.30 -2.73 -5.41
N GLY A 57 -17.63 -1.44 -5.28
CA GLY A 57 -16.76 -0.33 -5.63
C GLY A 57 -15.43 -0.39 -4.87
N ALA A 58 -15.47 -0.63 -3.56
CA ALA A 58 -14.27 -0.76 -2.73
C ALA A 58 -13.40 -1.95 -3.18
N LEU A 59 -13.98 -3.11 -3.46
CA LEU A 59 -13.23 -4.27 -3.97
C LEU A 59 -12.59 -4.00 -5.33
N LYS A 60 -13.31 -3.33 -6.24
CA LYS A 60 -12.79 -2.93 -7.55
C LYS A 60 -11.67 -1.90 -7.40
N PHE A 61 -11.79 -0.96 -6.47
CA PHE A 61 -10.78 0.04 -6.16
C PHE A 61 -9.45 -0.63 -5.76
N PHE A 62 -9.48 -1.52 -4.76
CA PHE A 62 -8.28 -2.24 -4.29
C PHE A 62 -7.62 -3.08 -5.38
N ARG A 63 -8.41 -3.68 -6.28
CA ARG A 63 -7.90 -4.56 -7.33
C ARG A 63 -7.28 -3.82 -8.51
N VAL A 64 -7.81 -2.64 -8.86
CA VAL A 64 -7.49 -1.98 -10.14
C VAL A 64 -6.91 -0.59 -9.95
N GLN A 65 -7.63 0.27 -9.22
CA GLN A 65 -7.28 1.69 -9.15
C GLN A 65 -6.09 1.92 -8.23
N LEU A 66 -6.09 1.28 -7.06
CA LEU A 66 -5.05 1.45 -6.06
C LEU A 66 -3.66 1.08 -6.59
N PRO A 67 -3.42 -0.09 -7.21
CA PRO A 67 -2.07 -0.40 -7.72
C PRO A 67 -1.67 0.49 -8.91
N LYS A 68 -2.63 0.95 -9.71
CA LYS A 68 -2.39 1.86 -10.85
C LYS A 68 -1.85 3.21 -10.37
N ARG A 69 -2.35 3.74 -9.24
CA ARG A 69 -1.92 5.01 -8.64
C ARG A 69 -0.41 5.05 -8.35
N TYR A 70 0.15 3.91 -7.95
CA TYR A 70 1.56 3.77 -7.58
C TYR A 70 2.49 3.36 -8.73
N ARG A 71 2.01 3.42 -9.98
CA ARG A 71 2.91 3.38 -11.15
C ARG A 71 3.72 4.67 -11.29
N SER A 72 3.22 5.77 -10.73
CA SER A 72 3.99 7.00 -10.58
C SER A 72 4.99 6.85 -9.46
N GLU A 73 6.28 7.05 -9.76
CA GLU A 73 7.35 7.02 -8.76
C GLU A 73 7.14 8.08 -7.68
N GLU A 74 6.61 9.25 -8.03
CA GLU A 74 6.33 10.32 -7.06
C GLU A 74 5.30 9.88 -6.02
N ASN A 75 4.23 9.20 -6.45
CA ASN A 75 3.22 8.66 -5.55
C ASN A 75 3.79 7.55 -4.67
N ALA A 76 4.64 6.69 -5.23
CA ALA A 76 5.31 5.63 -4.47
C ALA A 76 6.23 6.23 -3.39
N LYS A 77 7.06 7.22 -3.74
CA LYS A 77 7.92 7.93 -2.78
C LYS A 77 7.11 8.57 -1.65
N LYS A 78 6.07 9.33 -1.98
CA LYS A 78 5.17 9.95 -0.98
C LYS A 78 4.53 8.92 -0.05
N LEU A 79 4.17 7.73 -0.56
CA LEU A 79 3.66 6.65 0.27
C LEU A 79 4.73 6.07 1.20
N MET A 80 5.96 5.88 0.72
CA MET A 80 7.06 5.38 1.57
C MET A 80 7.39 6.38 2.68
N GLU A 81 7.46 7.68 2.36
CA GLU A 81 7.65 8.75 3.36
C GLU A 81 6.55 8.72 4.42
N LEU A 82 5.29 8.60 4.00
CA LEU A 82 4.16 8.46 4.91
C LEU A 82 4.30 7.19 5.76
N ALA A 83 4.59 6.04 5.15
CA ALA A 83 4.74 4.77 5.86
C ALA A 83 5.85 4.83 6.93
N CYS A 84 6.99 5.45 6.63
CA CYS A 84 8.07 5.63 7.61
C CYS A 84 7.69 6.55 8.78
N SER A 85 6.79 7.51 8.57
CA SER A 85 6.29 8.40 9.63
C SER A 85 5.21 7.76 10.53
N MET A 86 4.66 6.61 10.12
CA MET A 86 3.60 5.94 10.87
C MET A 86 4.20 5.06 11.96
N LYS A 87 3.88 5.36 13.22
CA LYS A 87 4.19 4.49 14.34
C LYS A 87 3.09 3.45 14.47
N VAL A 88 3.42 2.19 14.22
CA VAL A 88 2.63 1.05 14.66
C VAL A 88 3.32 0.52 15.91
N GLU A 89 2.71 0.76 17.06
CA GLU A 89 3.12 0.22 18.37
C GLU A 89 2.67 -1.24 18.53
#